data_AF-A0AAP7A5W4-F1
#
_entry.id   AF-A0AAP7A5W4-F1
#
_cell.length_a   1.000
_cell.length_b   1.000
_cell.length_c   1.000
_cell.angle_alpha   90.00
_cell.angle_beta   90.00
_cell.angle_gamma   90.00
#
_symmetry.space_group_name_H-M   'P 1'
#
loop_
_entity.id
_entity.type
_entity.pdbx_description
1 polymer ?
#
loop_
_entity_poly.entity_id
_entity_poly.type
_entity_poly.pdbx_seq_one_letter_code
_entity_poly.pdbx_strand_id
1 'polypeptide(L)'
;MLEQAKAKLQAEMAGAKDNDYVQFVGQYLLNHIESHPKEADKIMVNEKTIVKSLEAMRKAAEKKRKGNVAMLTPQEGFTVVFEYYGIKSAPVAVPTSQETPTATVKTVEPPADDFDINLDDLLK
;
A
#
# COMPACT_ATOMS: atom_id res chain seq x y z
N MET A 1 -24.80 5.48 -0.52
CA MET A 1 -23.85 4.60 0.18
C MET A 1 -22.47 4.61 -0.47
N LEU A 2 -22.27 4.04 -1.68
CA LEU A 2 -20.94 3.99 -2.32
C LEU A 2 -20.29 5.38 -2.50
N GLU A 3 -20.96 6.31 -3.18
CA GLU A 3 -20.40 7.65 -3.44
C GLU A 3 -20.16 8.44 -2.15
N GLN A 4 -21.02 8.27 -1.14
CA GLN A 4 -20.85 8.89 0.17
C GLN A 4 -19.63 8.33 0.92
N ALA A 5 -19.41 7.01 0.86
CA ALA A 5 -18.22 6.38 1.42
C ALA A 5 -16.95 6.86 0.70
N LYS A 6 -16.99 6.97 -0.64
CA LYS A 6 -15.89 7.54 -1.42
C LYS A 6 -15.60 8.98 -1.01
N ALA A 7 -16.63 9.82 -0.95
CA ALA A 7 -16.48 11.22 -0.54
C ALA A 7 -15.92 11.36 0.89
N LYS A 8 -16.34 10.50 1.82
CA LYS A 8 -15.77 10.45 3.18
C LYS A 8 -14.29 10.09 3.17
N LEU A 9 -13.90 9.02 2.48
CA LEU A 9 -12.49 8.62 2.36
C LEU A 9 -11.64 9.72 1.71
N GLN A 10 -12.14 10.33 0.63
CA GLN A 10 -11.47 11.44 -0.04
C GLN A 10 -11.34 12.67 0.86
N ALA A 11 -12.35 12.99 1.67
CA ALA A 11 -12.27 14.08 2.64
C ALA A 11 -11.24 13.80 3.73
N GLU A 12 -11.17 12.56 4.24
CA GLU A 12 -10.16 12.15 5.21
C GLU A 12 -8.74 12.20 4.62
N MET A 13 -8.57 11.75 3.38
CA MET A 13 -7.31 11.88 2.64
C MET A 13 -6.95 13.35 2.41
N ALA A 14 -7.89 14.20 2.02
CA ALA A 14 -7.66 15.62 1.82
C ALA A 14 -7.37 16.38 3.13
N GLY A 15 -7.87 15.89 4.28
CA GLY A 15 -7.53 16.42 5.60
C GLY A 15 -6.14 16.02 6.09
N ALA A 16 -5.58 14.94 5.55
CA ALA A 16 -4.29 14.37 5.93
C ALA A 16 -3.34 14.25 4.72
N LYS A 17 -3.25 15.33 3.93
CA LYS A 17 -2.42 15.39 2.70
C LYS A 17 -0.95 15.13 2.95
N ASP A 18 -0.45 15.56 4.11
CA ASP A 18 0.95 15.39 4.50
C ASP A 18 1.26 13.98 5.04
N ASN A 19 0.28 13.07 5.07
CA ASN A 19 0.44 11.72 5.58
C ASN A 19 0.30 10.69 4.45
N ASP A 20 1.45 10.26 3.90
CA ASP A 20 1.53 9.28 2.83
C ASP A 20 0.83 7.96 3.16
N TYR A 21 0.84 7.53 4.44
CA TYR A 21 0.16 6.31 4.87
C TYR A 21 -1.36 6.45 4.77
N VAL A 22 -1.90 7.63 5.09
CA VAL A 22 -3.34 7.91 4.94
C VAL A 22 -3.72 7.93 3.47
N GLN A 23 -2.88 8.52 2.60
CA GLN A 23 -3.12 8.50 1.15
C GLN A 23 -3.13 7.08 0.62
N PHE A 24 -2.12 6.27 0.97
CA PHE A 24 -1.97 4.91 0.48
C PHE A 24 -3.13 4.00 0.93
N VAL A 25 -3.45 4.00 2.23
CA VAL A 25 -4.55 3.19 2.76
C VAL A 25 -5.90 3.72 2.28
N GLY A 26 -6.07 5.03 2.15
CA GLY A 26 -7.28 5.64 1.61
C GLY A 26 -7.54 5.21 0.17
N GLN A 27 -6.52 5.26 -0.70
CA GLN A 27 -6.63 4.80 -2.07
C GLN A 27 -6.94 3.30 -2.15
N TYR A 28 -6.31 2.49 -1.30
CA TYR A 28 -6.58 1.06 -1.24
C TYR A 28 -8.04 0.78 -0.84
N LEU A 29 -8.56 1.48 0.17
CA LEU A 29 -9.95 1.36 0.60
C LEU A 29 -10.93 1.82 -0.49
N LEU A 30 -10.61 2.89 -1.23
CA LEU A 30 -11.41 3.35 -2.38
C LEU A 30 -11.52 2.26 -3.46
N ASN A 31 -10.39 1.68 -3.87
CA ASN A 31 -10.37 0.60 -4.86
C ASN A 31 -11.16 -0.64 -4.36
N HIS A 32 -11.08 -0.92 -3.05
CA HIS A 32 -11.79 -2.04 -2.44
C HIS A 32 -13.31 -1.86 -2.50
N ILE A 33 -13.83 -0.70 -2.10
CA ILE A 33 -15.29 -0.46 -2.14
C ILE A 33 -15.83 -0.34 -3.57
N GLU A 34 -14.99 0.04 -4.53
CA GLU A 34 -15.36 -0.01 -5.96
C GLU A 34 -15.61 -1.44 -6.44
N SER A 35 -14.73 -2.36 -6.04
CA SER A 35 -14.88 -3.78 -6.36
C SER A 35 -15.95 -4.47 -5.50
N HIS A 36 -16.18 -3.96 -4.28
CA HIS A 36 -17.11 -4.52 -3.30
C HIS A 36 -18.07 -3.46 -2.75
N PRO A 37 -19.06 -3.02 -3.54
CA PRO A 37 -19.97 -1.92 -3.17
C PRO A 37 -20.77 -2.18 -1.90
N LYS A 38 -21.01 -3.46 -1.55
CA LYS A 38 -21.72 -3.88 -0.33
C LYS A 38 -20.94 -3.57 0.95
N GLU A 39 -19.64 -3.29 0.85
CA GLU A 39 -18.79 -2.99 2.00
C GLU A 39 -18.64 -1.49 2.25
N ALA A 40 -19.20 -0.65 1.38
CA ALA A 40 -19.21 0.81 1.55
C ALA A 40 -19.89 1.25 2.86
N ASP A 41 -20.96 0.55 3.27
CA ASP A 41 -21.69 0.85 4.50
C ASP A 41 -20.81 0.72 5.76
N LYS A 42 -19.82 -0.19 5.71
CA LYS A 42 -18.87 -0.40 6.81
C LYS A 42 -17.87 0.75 6.96
N ILE A 43 -17.61 1.47 5.87
CA ILE A 43 -16.74 2.65 5.86
C ILE A 43 -17.49 3.91 6.30
N MET A 44 -18.81 3.99 6.08
CA MET A 44 -19.63 5.13 6.51
C MET A 44 -19.83 5.26 8.03
N VAL A 45 -19.32 4.32 8.84
CA VAL A 45 -19.40 4.42 10.31
C VAL A 45 -18.59 5.62 10.80
N ASN A 46 -19.27 6.64 11.34
CA ASN A 46 -18.67 7.92 11.72
C ASN A 46 -17.46 7.81 12.66
N GLU A 47 -17.44 6.81 13.54
CA GLU A 47 -16.35 6.64 14.50
C GLU A 47 -15.07 6.07 13.88
N LYS A 48 -15.18 5.46 12.69
CA LYS A 48 -14.08 4.83 11.96
C LYS A 48 -13.47 5.82 10.99
N THR A 49 -12.15 5.96 11.07
CA THR A 49 -11.35 6.83 10.20
C THR A 49 -10.07 6.12 9.77
N ILE A 50 -9.48 6.56 8.66
CA ILE A 50 -8.23 5.99 8.12
C ILE A 50 -7.12 6.11 9.17
N VAL A 51 -7.01 7.25 9.85
CA VAL A 51 -6.01 7.49 10.90
C VAL A 51 -6.14 6.49 12.05
N LYS A 52 -7.36 6.20 12.52
CA LYS A 52 -7.58 5.20 13.58
C LYS A 52 -7.29 3.78 13.10
N SER A 53 -7.54 3.48 11.83
CA SER A 53 -7.17 2.19 11.25
C SER A 53 -5.65 1.99 11.20
N LEU A 54 -4.89 3.06 10.91
CA LEU A 54 -3.43 3.06 10.99
C LEU A 54 -2.93 2.90 12.44
N GLU A 55 -3.62 3.51 13.41
CA GLU A 55 -3.29 3.32 14.82
C GLU A 55 -3.51 1.87 15.28
N ALA A 56 -4.59 1.23 14.79
CA ALA A 56 -4.82 -0.20 15.01
C ALA A 56 -3.71 -1.05 14.37
N MET A 57 -3.29 -0.71 13.15
CA MET A 57 -2.15 -1.34 12.47
C MET A 57 -0.85 -1.20 13.27
N ARG A 58 -0.56 0.00 13.82
CA ARG A 58 0.59 0.23 14.71
C ARG A 58 0.55 -0.68 15.93
N LYS A 59 -0.59 -0.75 16.61
CA LYS A 59 -0.77 -1.61 17.80
C LYS A 59 -0.58 -3.10 17.46
N ALA A 60 -1.03 -3.53 16.28
CA ALA A 60 -0.81 -4.89 15.81
C ALA A 60 0.68 -5.15 15.51
N ALA A 61 1.37 -4.21 14.86
CA ALA A 61 2.81 -4.30 14.58
C ALA A 61 3.63 -4.38 15.88
N GLU A 62 3.27 -3.59 16.88
CA GLU A 62 3.94 -3.56 18.19
C GLU A 62 3.89 -4.91 18.91
N LYS A 63 2.80 -5.68 18.75
CA LYS A 63 2.70 -7.04 19.31
C LYS A 63 3.70 -8.02 18.68
N LYS A 64 4.12 -7.77 17.44
CA LYS A 64 5.09 -8.60 16.70
C LYS A 64 6.49 -8.01 16.74
N ARG A 65 6.73 -6.96 17.54
CA ARG A 65 8.00 -6.26 17.63
C ARG A 65 9.12 -7.22 18.02
N LYS A 66 10.20 -7.20 17.24
CA LYS A 66 11.46 -7.89 17.54
C LYS A 66 12.54 -6.83 17.78
N GLY A 67 12.99 -6.70 19.02
CA GLY A 67 13.89 -5.62 19.42
C GLY A 67 13.25 -4.24 19.23
N ASN A 68 13.86 -3.41 18.40
CA ASN A 68 13.39 -2.05 18.06
C ASN A 68 12.59 -1.98 16.75
N VAL A 69 12.36 -3.12 16.08
CA VAL A 69 11.67 -3.16 14.79
C VAL A 69 10.30 -3.82 14.93
N ALA A 70 9.26 -3.11 14.52
CA ALA A 70 7.90 -3.62 14.40
C ALA A 70 7.50 -3.58 12.93
N MET A 71 7.45 -4.73 12.27
CA MET A 71 7.13 -4.85 10.85
C MET A 71 5.95 -5.81 10.68
N LEU A 72 5.00 -5.39 9.86
CA LEU A 72 3.92 -6.24 9.35
C LEU A 72 4.18 -6.47 7.86
N THR A 73 3.80 -7.63 7.36
CA THR A 73 3.65 -7.81 5.92
C THR A 73 2.50 -6.93 5.41
N PRO A 74 2.50 -6.55 4.12
CA PRO A 74 1.39 -5.79 3.54
C PRO A 74 0.04 -6.45 3.81
N GLN A 75 -0.03 -7.77 3.63
CA GLN A 75 -1.26 -8.54 3.84
C GLN A 75 -1.76 -8.47 5.29
N GLU A 76 -0.87 -8.60 6.27
CA GLU A 76 -1.22 -8.44 7.69
C GLU A 76 -1.69 -7.01 8.00
N GLY A 77 -1.00 -6.00 7.45
CA GLY A 77 -1.40 -4.60 7.62
C GLY A 77 -2.82 -4.34 7.14
N PHE A 78 -3.14 -4.75 5.91
CA PHE A 78 -4.49 -4.57 5.36
C PHE A 78 -5.54 -5.44 6.05
N THR A 79 -5.16 -6.62 6.54
CA THR A 79 -6.07 -7.45 7.35
C THR A 79 -6.50 -6.69 8.60
N VAL A 80 -5.57 -6.04 9.30
CA VAL A 80 -5.90 -5.25 10.50
C VAL A 80 -6.80 -4.05 10.15
N VAL A 81 -6.55 -3.38 9.01
CA VAL A 81 -7.42 -2.29 8.54
C VAL A 81 -8.82 -2.81 8.23
N PHE A 82 -8.94 -3.95 7.57
CA PHE A 82 -10.23 -4.55 7.23
C PHE A 82 -10.99 -5.01 8.46
N GLU A 83 -10.32 -5.67 9.40
CA GLU A 83 -10.88 -6.02 10.71
C GLU A 83 -11.39 -4.78 11.45
N TYR A 84 -10.61 -3.69 11.43
CA TYR A 84 -11.02 -2.41 12.02
C TYR A 84 -12.34 -1.91 11.40
N TYR A 85 -12.52 -2.03 10.09
CA TYR A 85 -13.79 -1.69 9.42
C TYR A 85 -14.87 -2.77 9.52
N GLY A 86 -14.54 -3.99 9.96
CA GLY A 86 -15.46 -5.14 9.98
C GLY A 86 -15.66 -5.77 8.60
N ILE A 87 -14.74 -5.53 7.68
CA ILE A 87 -14.68 -6.12 6.34
C ILE A 87 -14.18 -7.57 6.50
N LYS A 88 -14.94 -8.54 5.96
CA LYS A 88 -14.60 -9.97 6.02
C LYS A 88 -14.00 -10.47 4.71
N SER A 89 -13.94 -9.63 3.69
CA SER A 89 -13.26 -9.93 2.44
C SER A 89 -11.77 -10.09 2.68
N ALA A 90 -11.13 -11.00 1.95
CA ALA A 90 -9.68 -11.07 1.95
C ALA A 90 -9.12 -9.75 1.36
N PRO A 91 -8.08 -9.15 1.96
CA PRO A 91 -7.41 -8.02 1.34
C PRO A 91 -6.86 -8.45 -0.01
N VAL A 92 -7.28 -7.75 -1.07
CA VAL A 92 -6.71 -7.93 -2.41
C VAL A 92 -5.22 -7.67 -2.30
N ALA A 93 -4.39 -8.52 -2.91
CA ALA A 93 -2.96 -8.28 -2.95
C ALA A 93 -2.72 -6.83 -3.40
N VAL A 94 -1.98 -6.06 -2.61
CA VAL A 94 -1.49 -4.79 -3.13
C VAL A 94 -0.77 -5.11 -4.43
N PRO A 95 -1.01 -4.36 -5.51
CA PRO A 95 -0.07 -4.39 -6.60
C PRO A 95 1.25 -3.98 -5.95
N THR A 96 2.14 -4.95 -5.71
CA THR A 96 3.56 -4.65 -5.65
C THR A 96 3.78 -3.87 -6.91
N SER A 97 4.04 -2.57 -6.79
CA SER A 97 4.71 -1.85 -7.84
C SER A 97 6.10 -2.50 -7.94
N GLN A 98 6.14 -3.69 -8.55
CA GLN A 98 7.26 -4.15 -9.33
C GLN A 98 7.23 -3.33 -10.63
N GLU A 99 7.41 -2.03 -10.46
CA GLU A 99 8.32 -1.30 -11.29
C GLU A 99 9.57 -1.05 -10.41
N THR A 100 10.23 -2.10 -9.92
CA THR A 100 11.50 -2.34 -10.58
C THR A 100 11.25 -2.53 -12.06
N PRO A 101 11.83 -1.71 -12.95
CA PRO A 101 11.98 -2.13 -14.33
C PRO A 101 12.79 -3.42 -14.27
N THR A 102 12.10 -4.55 -14.25
CA THR A 102 12.64 -5.78 -14.80
C THR A 102 12.77 -5.42 -16.27
N ALA A 103 13.95 -4.92 -16.64
CA ALA A 103 14.36 -4.79 -18.02
C ALA A 103 14.25 -6.19 -18.62
N THR A 104 13.07 -6.51 -19.16
CA THR A 104 12.98 -7.40 -20.28
C THR A 104 13.71 -6.64 -21.39
N VAL A 105 15.00 -6.95 -21.51
CA VAL A 105 15.80 -6.70 -22.70
C VAL A 105 15.05 -7.38 -23.85
N LYS A 106 14.08 -6.68 -24.43
CA LYS A 106 13.89 -6.76 -25.86
C LYS A 106 15.12 -6.08 -26.42
N THR A 107 15.98 -6.89 -27.03
CA THR A 107 17.03 -6.47 -27.95
C THR A 107 16.54 -5.30 -28.79
N VAL A 108 16.94 -4.11 -28.41
CA VAL A 108 17.14 -3.00 -29.33
C VAL A 108 18.63 -2.80 -29.30
N GLU A 109 19.24 -3.10 -30.44
CA GLU A 109 20.65 -2.90 -30.76
C GLU A 109 21.11 -1.51 -30.25
N PRO A 110 22.08 -1.43 -29.34
CA PRO A 110 22.72 -0.16 -29.02
C PRO A 110 23.66 0.23 -30.18
N PRO A 111 23.75 1.51 -30.56
CA PRO A 111 24.92 1.96 -31.29
C PRO A 111 26.15 1.72 -30.42
N ALA A 112 27.17 1.12 -31.03
CA ALA A 112 28.43 0.76 -30.41
C ALA A 112 29.10 2.01 -29.81
N ASP A 113 29.16 2.08 -28.49
CA ASP A 113 30.23 2.78 -27.79
C ASP A 113 30.77 1.85 -26.69
N ASP A 114 31.95 1.34 -26.99
CA ASP A 114 32.83 0.44 -26.24
C ASP A 114 33.12 0.96 -24.82
N PHE A 115 32.45 0.42 -23.81
CA PHE A 115 32.95 0.45 -22.43
C PHE A 115 32.99 -0.97 -21.86
N ASP A 116 33.80 -1.81 -22.50
CA ASP A 116 34.15 -3.15 -22.01
C ASP A 116 35.48 -3.09 -21.23
N ILE A 117 35.42 -2.50 -20.03
CA ILE A 117 36.56 -2.55 -19.10
C ILE A 117 36.50 -3.88 -18.35
N ASN A 118 37.46 -4.75 -18.63
CA ASN A 118 37.61 -6.02 -17.93
C ASN A 118 38.24 -5.82 -16.55
N LEU A 119 37.76 -6.55 -15.54
CA LEU A 119 38.18 -6.43 -14.14
C LEU A 119 39.69 -6.69 -13.95
N ASP A 120 40.29 -7.52 -14.80
CA ASP A 120 41.74 -7.77 -14.83
C ASP A 120 42.58 -6.55 -15.22
N ASP A 121 42.00 -5.56 -15.92
CA ASP A 121 42.71 -4.32 -16.27
C ASP A 121 42.75 -3.32 -15.11
N LEU A 122 41.80 -3.43 -14.17
CA LEU A 122 41.68 -2.59 -12.96
C LEU A 122 42.54 -3.06 -11.78
N LEU A 123 43.12 -4.27 -11.86
CA LEU A 123 43.85 -4.92 -10.76
C LEU A 123 45.37 -5.05 -11.00
N LYS A 124 45.92 -4.34 -11.99
CA LYS A 124 47.38 -4.20 -12.19
C LYS A 124 47.99 -3.13 -11.28
#